data_AF-A0A0Q6P2F2-F1
#
_entry.id   AF-A0A0Q6P2F2-F1
#
_cell.length_a   1.000
_cell.length_b   1.000
_cell.length_c   1.000
_cell.angle_alpha   90.00
_cell.angle_beta   90.00
_cell.angle_gamma   90.00
#
_symmetry.space_group_name_H-M   'P 1'
#
loop_
_entity.id
_entity.type
_entity.pdbx_description
1 polymer ?
#
loop_
_entity_poly.entity_id
_entity_poly.type
_entity_poly.pdbx_seq_one_letter_code
_entity_poly.pdbx_strand_id
1 'polypeptide(L)'
;MNLIRFALVADAAATVATGALLAIGGSLLADLTGLPATATQPLGLFLIAFAAFVGWVGIQRETPRGAATLIVLVNAAWVVGSLIVLLAGTFPLTLLGVAFVIAQAVAVAALAALQWVGLGRARALA
;
A
#
# COMPACT_ATOMS: atom_id res chain seq x y z
N MET A 1 12.57 14.25 11.89
CA MET A 1 11.37 13.44 11.59
C MET A 1 11.43 12.20 12.46
N ASN A 2 10.36 11.83 13.19
CA ASN A 2 10.34 10.57 13.93
C ASN A 2 10.04 9.39 12.97
N LEU A 3 10.32 8.16 13.41
CA LEU A 3 10.22 6.98 12.54
C LEU A 3 8.80 6.78 11.98
N ILE A 4 7.77 6.92 12.82
CA ILE A 4 6.37 6.73 12.40
C ILE A 4 5.96 7.74 11.34
N ARG A 5 6.36 9.01 11.47
CA ARG A 5 6.04 10.05 10.49
C ARG A 5 6.74 9.83 9.16
N PHE A 6 8.01 9.44 9.20
CA PHE A 6 8.74 9.05 7.99
C PHE A 6 8.04 7.89 7.27
N ALA A 7 7.68 6.84 8.01
CA ALA A 7 7.02 5.67 7.44
C ALA A 7 5.64 6.01 6.84
N LEU A 8 4.85 6.87 7.49
CA LEU A 8 3.55 7.31 6.96
C LEU A 8 3.70 8.15 5.69
N VAL A 9 4.64 9.09 5.63
CA VAL A 9 4.83 9.92 4.43
C VAL A 9 5.38 9.11 3.26
N ALA A 10 6.33 8.21 3.52
CA ALA A 10 6.84 7.30 2.51
C ALA A 10 5.75 6.36 1.97
N ASP A 11 4.90 5.85 2.86
CA ASP A 11 3.74 5.03 2.49
C ASP A 11 2.73 5.81 1.65
N ALA A 12 2.35 7.02 2.06
CA ALA A 12 1.44 7.85 1.27
C ALA A 12 1.95 8.08 -0.16
N ALA A 13 3.25 8.33 -0.32
CA ALA A 13 3.88 8.52 -1.63
C ALA A 13 3.88 7.24 -2.48
N ALA A 14 4.24 6.10 -1.89
CA ALA A 14 4.23 4.80 -2.57
C ALA A 14 2.81 4.37 -2.97
N THR A 15 1.86 4.57 -2.05
CA THR A 15 0.44 4.23 -2.21
C THR A 15 -0.21 5.09 -3.28
N VAL A 16 0.03 6.41 -3.33
CA VAL A 16 -0.54 7.26 -4.39
C VAL A 16 0.07 6.93 -5.76
N ALA A 17 1.37 6.63 -5.83
CA ALA A 17 2.03 6.24 -7.07
C ALA A 17 1.45 4.92 -7.62
N THR A 18 1.30 3.93 -6.74
CA THR A 18 0.67 2.64 -7.08
C THR A 18 -0.80 2.84 -7.45
N GLY A 19 -1.54 3.64 -6.68
CA GLY A 19 -2.95 3.94 -6.93
C GLY A 19 -3.18 4.61 -8.28
N ALA A 20 -2.37 5.61 -8.63
CA ALA A 20 -2.43 6.27 -9.93
C ALA A 20 -2.14 5.30 -11.08
N LEU A 21 -1.11 4.45 -10.93
CA LEU A 21 -0.79 3.41 -11.92
C LEU A 21 -1.96 2.44 -12.13
N LEU A 22 -2.59 1.96 -11.05
CA LEU A 22 -3.71 1.03 -11.15
C LEU A 22 -5.01 1.67 -11.69
N ALA A 23 -5.25 2.93 -11.35
CA ALA A 23 -6.44 3.68 -11.76
C ALA A 23 -6.39 4.11 -13.23
N ILE A 24 -5.22 4.51 -13.72
CA ILE A 24 -5.06 5.14 -15.04
C ILE A 24 -4.40 4.19 -16.05
N GLY A 25 -3.67 3.17 -15.59
CA GLY A 25 -2.89 2.27 -16.45
C GLY A 25 -3.70 1.51 -17.50
N GLY A 26 -5.01 1.28 -17.24
CA GLY A 26 -5.97 0.80 -18.23
C GLY A 26 -5.53 -0.46 -18.98
N SER A 27 -5.68 -0.45 -20.30
CA SER A 27 -5.31 -1.59 -21.16
C SER A 27 -3.81 -1.84 -21.18
N LEU A 28 -2.97 -0.81 -21.15
CA LEU A 28 -1.51 -0.97 -21.15
C LEU A 28 -1.04 -1.81 -19.95
N LEU A 29 -1.56 -1.50 -18.76
CA LEU A 29 -1.23 -2.28 -17.56
C LEU A 29 -1.75 -3.71 -17.69
N ALA A 30 -2.95 -3.90 -18.25
CA ALA A 30 -3.53 -5.21 -18.45
C ALA A 30 -2.71 -6.08 -19.42
N ASP A 31 -2.26 -5.51 -20.53
CA ASP A 31 -1.44 -6.21 -21.52
C ASP A 31 -0.07 -6.59 -20.95
N LEU A 32 0.53 -5.71 -20.15
CA LEU A 32 1.84 -5.94 -19.54
C LEU A 32 1.81 -6.93 -18.39
N THR A 33 0.77 -6.89 -17.54
CA THR A 33 0.74 -7.63 -16.27
C THR A 33 -0.21 -8.82 -16.27
N GLY A 34 -1.19 -8.86 -17.18
CA GLY A 34 -2.29 -9.82 -17.14
C GLY A 34 -3.38 -9.49 -16.09
N LEU A 35 -3.27 -8.35 -15.39
CA LEU A 35 -4.31 -7.87 -14.47
C LEU A 35 -5.37 -7.06 -15.23
N PRO A 36 -6.63 -7.48 -15.26
CA PRO A 36 -7.66 -6.76 -16.01
C PRO A 36 -7.94 -5.39 -15.39
N ALA A 37 -8.14 -4.37 -16.24
CA ALA A 37 -8.45 -3.01 -15.80
C ALA A 37 -9.67 -2.92 -14.87
N THR A 38 -10.66 -3.80 -15.07
CA THR A 38 -11.85 -3.91 -14.22
C THR A 38 -11.53 -4.31 -12.78
N ALA A 39 -10.42 -5.01 -12.55
CA ALA A 39 -9.93 -5.33 -11.21
C ALA A 39 -9.01 -4.24 -10.65
N THR A 40 -8.13 -3.66 -11.48
CA THR A 40 -7.14 -2.67 -11.00
C THR A 40 -7.72 -1.28 -10.78
N GLN A 41 -8.65 -0.82 -11.60
CA GLN A 41 -9.17 0.55 -11.52
C GLN A 41 -9.86 0.85 -10.18
N PRO A 42 -10.77 0.01 -9.66
CA PRO A 42 -11.38 0.25 -8.35
C PRO A 42 -10.35 0.25 -7.22
N LEU A 43 -9.36 -0.64 -7.29
CA LEU A 43 -8.26 -0.69 -6.32
C LEU A 43 -7.40 0.58 -6.39
N GLY A 44 -7.11 1.08 -7.59
CA GLY A 44 -6.35 2.31 -7.78
C GLY A 44 -7.04 3.52 -7.16
N LEU A 45 -8.36 3.66 -7.38
CA LEU A 45 -9.16 4.73 -6.77
C LEU A 45 -9.19 4.61 -5.25
N PHE A 46 -9.36 3.40 -4.73
CA PHE A 46 -9.26 3.13 -3.30
C PHE A 46 -7.90 3.55 -2.74
N LEU A 47 -6.80 3.18 -3.41
CA LEU A 47 -5.45 3.53 -2.97
C LEU A 47 -5.21 5.04 -2.99
N ILE A 48 -5.77 5.79 -3.94
CA ILE A 48 -5.67 7.25 -3.94
C ILE A 48 -6.35 7.84 -2.70
N ALA A 49 -7.56 7.38 -2.38
CA ALA A 49 -8.27 7.81 -1.18
C ALA A 49 -7.52 7.40 0.11
N PHE A 50 -6.98 6.18 0.14
CA PHE A 50 -6.19 5.68 1.26
C PHE A 50 -4.89 6.47 1.42
N ALA A 51 -4.17 6.79 0.35
CA ALA A 51 -2.97 7.61 0.37
C ALA A 51 -3.23 9.01 0.92
N ALA A 52 -4.36 9.62 0.57
CA ALA A 52 -4.77 10.91 1.12
C ALA A 52 -4.97 10.82 2.65
N PHE A 53 -5.61 9.75 3.14
CA PHE A 53 -5.77 9.49 4.57
C PHE A 53 -4.41 9.26 5.26
N VAL A 54 -3.55 8.41 4.71
CA VAL A 54 -2.21 8.12 5.25
C VAL A 54 -1.36 9.40 5.31
N GLY A 55 -1.36 10.18 4.23
CA GLY A 55 -0.65 11.45 4.15
C GLY A 55 -1.16 12.47 5.17
N TRP A 56 -2.48 12.58 5.32
CA TRP A 56 -3.10 13.44 6.33
C TRP A 56 -2.67 13.06 7.76
N VAL A 57 -2.69 11.77 8.10
CA VAL A 57 -2.18 11.27 9.40
C VAL A 57 -0.69 11.59 9.56
N GLY A 58 0.11 11.43 8.49
CA GLY A 58 1.55 11.70 8.48
C GLY A 58 1.93 13.18 8.64
N ILE A 59 1.04 14.13 8.34
CA ILE A 59 1.32 15.57 8.52
C ILE A 59 0.87 16.11 9.88
N GLN A 60 0.13 15.34 10.68
CA GLN A 60 -0.32 15.78 12.00
C GLN A 60 0.84 16.10 12.96
N ARG A 61 0.59 17.02 13.90
CA ARG A 61 1.56 17.39 14.95
C ARG A 61 1.87 16.20 15.86
N GLU A 62 0.82 15.47 16.24
CA GLU A 62 0.89 14.21 16.96
C GLU A 62 0.19 13.13 16.13
N THR A 63 0.86 12.00 15.91
CA THR A 63 0.31 10.91 15.12
C THR A 63 -0.79 10.18 15.92
N PRO A 64 -2.07 10.22 15.48
CA PRO A 64 -3.15 9.53 16.18
C PRO A 64 -2.93 8.02 16.14
N ARG A 65 -2.77 7.40 17.32
CA ARG A 65 -2.39 5.99 17.43
C ARG A 65 -3.39 5.04 16.79
N GLY A 66 -4.69 5.30 16.95
CA GLY A 66 -5.75 4.50 16.33
C GLY A 66 -5.69 4.56 14.80
N ALA A 67 -5.49 5.75 14.23
CA ALA A 67 -5.38 5.93 12.78
C ALA A 67 -4.13 5.23 12.21
N ALA A 68 -2.98 5.40 12.85
CA ALA A 68 -1.75 4.71 12.43
C ALA A 68 -1.85 3.18 12.57
N THR A 69 -2.55 2.67 13.59
CA THR A 69 -2.81 1.23 13.72
C THR A 69 -3.72 0.72 12.60
N LEU A 70 -4.78 1.47 12.27
CA LEU A 70 -5.66 1.14 11.14
C LEU A 70 -4.88 1.07 9.82
N ILE A 71 -3.96 2.01 9.58
CA ILE A 71 -3.12 2.03 8.38
C ILE A 71 -2.26 0.76 8.30
N VAL A 72 -1.63 0.34 9.40
CA VAL A 72 -0.86 -0.91 9.45
C VAL A 72 -1.74 -2.12 9.09
N LEU A 73 -2.97 -2.18 9.62
CA LEU A 73 -3.89 -3.29 9.34
C LEU A 73 -4.34 -3.32 7.88
N VAL A 74 -4.63 -2.16 7.29
CA VAL A 74 -4.98 -2.05 5.86
C VAL A 74 -3.80 -2.48 4.99
N ASN A 75 -2.57 -2.06 5.32
CA ASN A 75 -1.37 -2.49 4.62
C ASN A 75 -1.12 -3.99 4.76
N ALA A 76 -1.33 -4.57 5.94
CA ALA A 76 -1.25 -6.01 6.14
C ALA A 76 -2.29 -6.76 5.29
N ALA A 77 -3.53 -6.27 5.25
CA ALA A 77 -4.59 -6.83 4.41
C ALA A 77 -4.23 -6.75 2.92
N TRP A 78 -3.61 -5.65 2.48
CA TRP A 78 -3.11 -5.49 1.10
C TRP A 78 -2.04 -6.52 0.74
N VAL A 79 -1.10 -6.79 1.64
CA VAL A 79 -0.08 -7.83 1.45
C VAL A 79 -0.73 -9.20 1.33
N VAL A 80 -1.67 -9.54 2.22
CA VAL A 80 -2.41 -10.81 2.15
C VAL A 80 -3.18 -10.93 0.84
N GLY A 81 -3.89 -9.88 0.42
CA GLY A 81 -4.60 -9.85 -0.86
C GLY A 81 -3.66 -10.06 -2.05
N SER A 82 -2.44 -9.50 -2.00
CA SER A 82 -1.42 -9.68 -3.03
C SER A 82 -0.93 -11.13 -3.10
N LEU A 83 -0.75 -11.80 -1.96
CA LEU A 83 -0.43 -13.23 -1.92
C LEU A 83 -1.56 -14.09 -2.47
N ILE A 84 -2.82 -13.75 -2.14
CA ILE A 84 -3.99 -14.45 -2.68
C ILE A 84 -4.01 -14.34 -4.21
N VAL A 85 -3.77 -13.14 -4.76
CA VAL A 85 -3.68 -12.94 -6.22
C VAL A 85 -2.63 -13.84 -6.87
N LEU A 86 -1.47 -14.01 -6.23
CA LEU A 86 -0.39 -14.87 -6.75
C LEU A 86 -0.71 -16.37 -6.64
N LEU A 87 -1.35 -16.79 -5.55
CA LEU A 87 -1.53 -18.21 -5.22
C LEU A 87 -2.84 -18.80 -5.77
N ALA A 88 -3.89 -17.99 -5.90
CA ALA A 88 -5.20 -18.46 -6.32
C ALA A 88 -5.29 -18.72 -7.84
N GLY A 89 -4.35 -18.19 -8.62
CA GLY A 89 -4.34 -18.36 -10.09
C GLY A 89 -5.56 -17.74 -10.79
N THR A 90 -6.23 -16.77 -10.15
CA THR A 90 -7.47 -16.16 -10.65
C THR A 90 -7.24 -15.25 -11.85
N PHE A 91 -6.02 -14.77 -12.06
CA PHE A 91 -5.64 -13.89 -13.16
C PHE A 91 -4.54 -14.54 -14.00
N PRO A 92 -4.54 -14.32 -15.33
CA PRO A 92 -3.50 -14.81 -16.23
C PRO A 92 -2.24 -13.93 -16.13
N LEU A 93 -1.62 -13.88 -14.95
CA LEU A 93 -0.47 -13.00 -14.71
C LEU A 93 0.69 -13.33 -15.65
N THR A 94 1.24 -12.29 -16.28
CA THR A 94 2.53 -12.41 -16.98
C THR A 94 3.68 -12.46 -15.97
N LEU A 95 4.90 -12.76 -16.42
CA LEU A 95 6.08 -12.66 -15.56
C LEU A 95 6.25 -11.25 -14.96
N LEU A 96 5.96 -10.21 -15.75
CA LEU A 96 6.00 -8.83 -15.30
C LEU A 96 4.88 -8.54 -14.28
N GLY A 97 3.69 -9.13 -14.45
CA GLY A 97 2.60 -9.04 -13.47
C GLY A 97 2.94 -9.69 -12.15
N VAL A 98 3.53 -10.88 -12.16
CA VAL A 98 4.03 -11.55 -10.95
C VAL A 98 5.08 -10.68 -10.25
N ALA A 99 6.07 -10.19 -10.99
CA ALA A 99 7.09 -9.31 -10.45
C ALA A 99 6.50 -8.02 -9.86
N PHE A 100 5.52 -7.42 -10.55
CA PHE A 100 4.82 -6.23 -10.08
C PHE A 100 4.08 -6.47 -8.76
N VAL A 101 3.28 -7.53 -8.66
CA VAL A 101 2.53 -7.87 -7.44
C VAL A 101 3.47 -8.18 -6.27
N ILE A 102 4.56 -8.91 -6.52
CA ILE A 102 5.57 -9.19 -5.47
C ILE A 102 6.27 -7.89 -5.03
N ALA A 103 6.71 -7.06 -5.96
CA ALA A 103 7.47 -5.84 -5.66
C ALA A 103 6.66 -4.88 -4.77
N GLN A 104 5.41 -4.61 -5.13
CA GLN A 104 4.55 -3.78 -4.29
C GLN A 104 4.26 -4.45 -2.94
N ALA A 105 4.05 -5.77 -2.88
CA ALA A 105 3.70 -6.44 -1.64
C ALA A 105 4.86 -6.39 -0.64
N VAL A 106 6.10 -6.56 -1.11
CA VAL A 106 7.31 -6.42 -0.30
C VAL A 106 7.47 -4.99 0.20
N ALA A 107 7.25 -3.99 -0.67
CA ALA A 107 7.35 -2.59 -0.30
C ALA A 107 6.32 -2.22 0.79
N VAL A 108 5.06 -2.63 0.61
CA VAL A 108 3.98 -2.40 1.59
C VAL A 108 4.25 -3.13 2.90
N ALA A 109 4.74 -4.38 2.86
CA ALA A 109 5.10 -5.11 4.07
C ALA A 109 6.23 -4.42 4.85
N ALA A 110 7.25 -3.90 4.16
CA ALA A 110 8.33 -3.14 4.79
C ALA A 110 7.81 -1.85 5.44
N LEU A 111 6.95 -1.10 4.75
CA LEU A 111 6.35 0.12 5.28
C LEU A 111 5.46 -0.17 6.49
N ALA A 112 4.62 -1.22 6.43
CA ALA A 112 3.80 -1.66 7.56
C ALA A 112 4.64 -2.04 8.78
N ALA A 113 5.76 -2.73 8.57
CA ALA A 113 6.70 -3.06 9.64
C ALA A 113 7.32 -1.79 10.26
N LEU A 114 7.74 -0.82 9.45
CA LEU A 114 8.28 0.46 9.94
C LEU A 114 7.24 1.26 10.73
N GLN A 115 5.98 1.27 10.28
CA GLN A 115 4.87 1.90 10.99
C GLN A 115 4.61 1.21 12.35
N TRP A 116 4.58 -0.12 12.37
CA TRP A 116 4.39 -0.90 13.59
C TRP A 116 5.50 -0.66 14.63
N VAL A 117 6.77 -0.71 14.19
CA VAL A 117 7.93 -0.41 15.05
C VAL A 117 7.89 1.04 15.52
N GLY A 118 7.52 1.97 14.63
CA GLY A 118 7.36 3.39 14.96
C GLY A 118 6.31 3.63 16.05
N LEU A 119 5.17 2.93 15.99
CA LEU A 119 4.13 2.96 17.02
C LEU A 119 4.63 2.44 18.38
N GLY A 120 5.41 1.35 18.37
CA GLY A 120 6.02 0.79 19.58
C GLY A 120 7.01 1.75 20.25
N ARG A 121 7.86 2.43 19.46
CA ARG A 121 8.83 3.40 19.96
C ARG A 121 8.18 4.67 20.52
N ALA A 122 7.11 5.15 19.89
CA ALA A 122 6.35 6.29 20.39
C ALA A 122 5.74 6.03 21.78
N ARG A 123 5.36 4.77 22.07
CA ARG A 123 4.89 4.35 23.39
C ARG A 123 5.99 4.37 24.45
N ALA A 124 7.23 4.00 24.10
CA ALA A 124 8.33 3.91 25.06
C ALA A 124 8.86 5.29 25.49
N LEU A 125 8.55 6.34 24.74
CA LEU A 125 9.01 7.72 24.99
C LEU A 125 7.93 8.61 25.62
N ALA A 126 6.70 8.09 25.80
CA ALA A 126 5.56 8.78 26.41
C ALA A 126 5.30 8.21 27.81
#